data_AF-A0A151BH63-F1
#
_entry.id   AF-A0A151BH63-F1
#
_cell.length_a   1.000
_cell.length_b   1.000
_cell.length_c   1.000
_cell.angle_alpha   90.00
_cell.angle_beta   90.00
_cell.angle_gamma   90.00
#
_symmetry.space_group_name_H-M   'P 1'
#
loop_
_entity.id
_entity.type
_entity.pdbx_description
1 polymer ?
#
loop_
_entity_poly.entity_id
_entity_poly.type
_entity_poly.pdbx_seq_one_letter_code
_entity_poly.pdbx_strand_id
1 'polypeptide(L)'
;SGSPQEREAIGFIKGRLEEYGLEPQLHWFYAYISEPKYARLRVLSPREIEVQCTPYRQVGSTGPEGVEGEVVYLSPEEIGRVECRDKIVLAEQRVAGEWMGLRDGLLLRLQRMGVKGLIVVEQDSYMPTVCHQRADFSVSGNPTPENVGEIQTIPAIVHVSNKDGELLKAMAKGGGMRVHIVSIVETGWRRLPLLTAEIRGEDPERFLLVHGHVDTPPFSPGVTDNASGVTAMLEMARILNRYKGHLRRSVRFAFWTGHEIGRYAGSTWYNDAFWFDLRYRCVGCLNVDSPGAEGATTYRAVGVGELEEVAKESIRAVKGVEVEERRWPTRAGDSSFWGTGLPQTIVVSARPKDLYDPFVNYSGGGWWWHTPYATMEHGDVDILAMDVKVNLNFIWRMTNCPILPLNFAPYAEEMVRVLEEIQRKAEKVRPYFHIDPVIRRAEEFRELTGRLEETAKKLVERGLPQMEVELLNRCLLWVSRHINPVAHSNAEKTGQMSMEYFGRVPFQRIHDVVKLAEMTLPYSEEFYLLRTKLMRQRNYVEDGFYQANNLIRETLERLGLL
;
A
#
# COMPACT_ATOMS: atom_id res chain seq x y z
N SER A 1 -3.99 -14.96 -9.99
CA SER A 1 -3.10 -14.46 -11.05
C SER A 1 -2.37 -15.60 -11.75
N GLY A 2 -2.06 -15.47 -13.04
CA GLY A 2 -1.40 -16.49 -13.88
C GLY A 2 -2.33 -17.58 -14.40
N SER A 3 -3.59 -17.57 -13.97
CA SER A 3 -4.60 -18.56 -14.33
C SER A 3 -5.19 -18.29 -15.73
N PRO A 4 -5.82 -19.29 -16.37
CA PRO A 4 -6.64 -19.07 -17.56
C PRO A 4 -7.72 -18.00 -17.37
N GLN A 5 -8.34 -17.94 -16.18
CA GLN A 5 -9.39 -16.96 -15.86
C GLN A 5 -8.87 -15.53 -15.82
N GLU A 6 -7.65 -15.30 -15.30
CA GLU A 6 -7.06 -13.95 -15.36
C GLU A 6 -6.76 -13.55 -16.81
N ARG A 7 -6.32 -14.48 -17.65
CA ARG A 7 -6.13 -14.21 -19.09
C ARG A 7 -7.44 -13.86 -19.79
N GLU A 8 -8.52 -14.55 -19.45
CA GLU A 8 -9.86 -14.24 -19.95
C GLU A 8 -10.33 -12.86 -19.49
N ALA A 9 -10.14 -12.52 -18.21
CA ALA A 9 -10.46 -11.20 -17.67
C ALA A 9 -9.68 -10.09 -18.39
N ILE A 10 -8.37 -10.26 -18.61
CA ILE A 10 -7.57 -9.30 -19.38
C ILE A 10 -8.06 -9.20 -20.84
N GLY A 11 -8.43 -10.33 -21.46
CA GLY A 11 -9.03 -10.35 -22.80
C GLY A 11 -10.34 -9.56 -22.85
N PHE A 12 -11.21 -9.71 -21.85
CA PHE A 12 -12.44 -8.95 -21.71
C PHE A 12 -12.18 -7.45 -21.57
N ILE A 13 -11.29 -7.05 -20.65
CA ILE A 13 -10.92 -5.65 -20.42
C ILE A 13 -10.36 -5.03 -21.71
N LYS A 14 -9.47 -5.75 -22.41
CA LYS A 14 -8.92 -5.34 -23.70
C LYS A 14 -10.02 -5.10 -24.74
N GLY A 15 -10.94 -6.05 -24.90
CA GLY A 15 -12.06 -5.92 -25.84
C GLY A 15 -12.95 -4.70 -25.52
N ARG A 16 -13.26 -4.46 -24.24
CA ARG A 16 -14.03 -3.27 -23.82
C ARG A 16 -13.31 -1.96 -24.16
N LEU A 17 -12.00 -1.87 -23.91
CA LEU A 17 -11.22 -0.68 -24.25
C LEU A 17 -11.17 -0.42 -25.76
N GLU A 18 -11.03 -1.48 -26.57
CA GLU A 18 -11.10 -1.40 -28.04
C GLU A 18 -12.47 -0.93 -28.52
N GLU A 19 -13.57 -1.45 -27.95
CA GLU A 19 -14.93 -0.97 -28.22
C GLU A 19 -15.12 0.51 -27.85
N TYR A 20 -14.38 1.01 -26.85
CA TYR A 20 -14.40 2.43 -26.48
C TYR A 20 -13.56 3.30 -27.41
N GLY A 21 -12.85 2.71 -28.38
CA GLY A 21 -11.99 3.41 -29.33
C GLY A 21 -10.59 3.72 -28.78
N LEU A 22 -10.08 2.88 -27.88
CA LEU A 22 -8.71 2.95 -27.36
C LEU A 22 -7.84 1.84 -27.96
N GLU A 23 -6.53 2.02 -27.86
CA GLU A 23 -5.52 1.07 -28.35
C GLU A 23 -4.75 0.43 -27.16
N PRO A 24 -5.36 -0.53 -26.45
CA PRO A 24 -4.73 -1.14 -25.28
C PRO A 24 -3.48 -1.95 -25.66
N GLN A 25 -2.42 -1.75 -24.90
CA GLN A 25 -1.14 -2.44 -24.99
C GLN A 25 -1.09 -3.57 -23.97
N LEU A 26 -0.84 -4.79 -24.46
CA LEU A 26 -0.64 -5.98 -23.62
C LEU A 26 0.85 -6.23 -23.41
N HIS A 27 1.26 -6.15 -22.15
CA HIS A 27 2.60 -6.49 -21.69
C HIS A 27 2.61 -7.88 -21.09
N TRP A 28 3.77 -8.53 -21.14
CA TRP A 28 3.99 -9.80 -20.46
C TRP A 28 5.24 -9.71 -19.60
N PHE A 29 5.12 -10.15 -18.35
CA PHE A 29 6.22 -10.14 -17.40
C PHE A 29 6.24 -11.42 -16.57
N TYR A 30 7.37 -11.70 -15.93
CA TYR A 30 7.48 -12.80 -14.98
C TYR A 30 7.24 -12.28 -13.58
N ALA A 31 6.36 -12.95 -12.84
CA ALA A 31 6.07 -12.68 -11.45
C ALA A 31 6.39 -13.91 -10.60
N TYR A 32 7.02 -13.71 -9.44
CA TYR A 32 7.17 -14.73 -8.43
C TYR A 32 5.91 -14.75 -7.56
N ILE A 33 5.02 -15.71 -7.82
CA ILE A 33 3.72 -15.79 -7.15
C ILE A 33 3.65 -16.99 -6.20
N SER A 34 2.75 -16.90 -5.25
CA SER A 34 2.46 -17.96 -4.27
C SER A 34 0.97 -18.23 -4.27
N GLU A 35 0.56 -19.34 -4.90
CA GLU A 35 -0.83 -19.69 -5.14
C GLU A 35 -1.30 -20.76 -4.14
N PRO A 36 -2.10 -20.39 -3.13
CA PRO A 36 -2.72 -21.36 -2.25
C PRO A 36 -3.68 -22.28 -2.97
N LYS A 37 -3.60 -23.57 -2.66
CA LYS A 37 -4.45 -24.62 -3.25
C LYS A 37 -5.38 -25.25 -2.24
N TYR A 38 -4.88 -25.54 -1.03
CA TYR A 38 -5.64 -26.32 -0.05
C TYR A 38 -5.10 -26.11 1.36
N ALA A 39 -5.97 -26.14 2.35
CA ALA A 39 -5.59 -26.26 3.75
C ALA A 39 -6.54 -27.18 4.51
N ARG A 40 -6.02 -27.85 5.54
CA ARG A 40 -6.78 -28.65 6.50
C ARG A 40 -6.11 -28.60 7.86
N LEU A 41 -6.89 -28.40 8.91
CA LEU A 41 -6.44 -28.43 10.29
C LEU A 41 -7.29 -29.42 11.09
N ARG A 42 -6.65 -30.48 11.62
CA ARG A 42 -7.29 -31.44 12.53
C ARG A 42 -6.60 -31.39 13.88
N VAL A 43 -7.37 -31.21 14.94
CA VAL A 43 -6.93 -31.49 16.31
C VAL A 43 -7.03 -33.00 16.52
N LEU A 44 -5.95 -33.61 17.01
CA LEU A 44 -5.85 -35.04 17.29
C LEU A 44 -6.03 -35.32 18.79
N SER A 45 -5.57 -34.41 19.64
CA SER A 45 -5.74 -34.43 21.10
C SER A 45 -5.88 -32.99 21.62
N PRO A 46 -6.61 -32.74 22.72
CA PRO A 46 -7.27 -33.71 23.62
C PRO A 46 -8.60 -34.27 23.08
N ARG A 47 -9.16 -33.66 22.03
CA ARG A 47 -10.38 -34.11 21.37
C ARG A 47 -10.21 -34.00 19.86
N GLU A 48 -10.63 -35.03 19.14
CA GLU A 48 -10.61 -35.00 17.69
C GLU A 48 -11.67 -34.03 17.15
N ILE A 49 -11.22 -32.97 16.48
CA ILE A 49 -12.06 -32.01 15.77
C ILE A 49 -11.35 -31.55 14.50
N GLU A 50 -12.12 -31.24 13.46
CA GLU A 50 -11.61 -30.54 12.28
C GLU A 50 -12.07 -29.08 12.36
N VAL A 51 -11.14 -28.17 12.09
CA VAL A 51 -11.37 -26.73 12.19
C VAL A 51 -11.27 -26.12 10.81
N GLN A 52 -12.23 -25.26 10.46
CA GLN A 52 -12.16 -24.49 9.22
C GLN A 52 -10.91 -23.62 9.24
N CYS A 53 -10.12 -23.72 8.18
CA CYS A 53 -8.93 -22.92 8.05
C CYS A 53 -8.67 -22.50 6.61
N THR A 54 -7.84 -21.48 6.44
CA THR A 54 -7.37 -21.02 5.14
C THR A 54 -5.84 -21.12 5.07
N PRO A 55 -5.26 -21.44 3.90
CA PRO A 55 -3.82 -21.40 3.73
C PRO A 55 -3.31 -19.95 3.78
N TYR A 56 -2.11 -19.77 4.33
CA TYR A 56 -1.40 -18.49 4.31
C TYR A 56 -0.63 -18.36 2.98
N ARG A 57 -0.66 -17.19 2.33
CA ARG A 57 0.07 -16.95 1.07
C ARG A 57 1.52 -16.54 1.31
N GLN A 58 2.42 -16.83 0.36
CA GLN A 58 3.85 -16.48 0.40
C GLN A 58 4.62 -17.14 1.56
N VAL A 59 4.36 -18.43 1.74
CA VAL A 59 4.91 -19.27 2.81
C VAL A 59 5.43 -20.59 2.22
N GLY A 60 6.07 -21.42 3.06
CA GLY A 60 6.43 -22.78 2.67
C GLY A 60 5.19 -23.66 2.48
N SER A 61 5.30 -24.69 1.66
CA SER A 61 4.23 -25.67 1.49
C SER A 61 4.54 -26.93 2.28
N THR A 62 3.52 -27.53 2.87
CA THR A 62 3.54 -28.95 3.24
C THR A 62 3.53 -29.84 1.99
N GLY A 63 3.76 -31.14 2.18
CA GLY A 63 3.31 -32.17 1.24
C GLY A 63 1.87 -32.62 1.55
N PRO A 64 1.27 -33.47 0.72
CA PRO A 64 -0.10 -33.98 0.93
C PRO A 64 -0.26 -34.75 2.24
N GLU A 65 0.81 -35.36 2.76
CA GLU A 65 0.83 -36.04 4.07
C GLU A 65 0.69 -35.08 5.26
N GLY A 66 0.90 -33.77 5.05
CA GLY A 66 0.83 -32.76 6.10
C GLY A 66 1.94 -32.88 7.14
N VAL A 67 1.71 -32.21 8.28
CA VAL A 67 2.64 -32.10 9.40
C VAL A 67 1.87 -32.29 10.69
N GLU A 68 2.30 -33.22 11.54
CA GLU A 68 1.81 -33.34 12.91
C GLU A 68 2.75 -32.68 13.92
N GLY A 69 2.20 -32.11 14.99
CA GLY A 69 3.00 -31.56 16.07
C GLY A 69 2.22 -31.27 17.34
N GLU A 70 2.95 -31.15 18.44
CA GLU A 70 2.44 -30.59 19.69
C GLU A 70 2.26 -29.09 19.53
N VAL A 71 1.14 -28.57 20.02
CA VAL A 71 0.79 -27.15 19.96
C VAL A 71 1.25 -26.43 21.21
N VAL A 72 1.97 -25.32 21.03
CA VAL A 72 2.26 -24.35 22.09
C VAL A 72 1.55 -23.04 21.76
N TYR A 73 0.76 -22.54 22.71
CA TYR A 73 0.21 -21.20 22.60
C TYR A 73 1.27 -20.19 23.02
N LEU A 74 1.52 -19.18 22.18
CA LEU A 74 2.38 -18.05 22.50
C LEU A 74 1.55 -16.77 22.37
N SER A 75 1.55 -15.94 23.42
CA SER A 75 1.03 -14.59 23.32
C SER A 75 1.89 -13.76 22.37
N PRO A 76 1.36 -12.69 21.79
CA PRO A 76 2.10 -11.79 20.91
C PRO A 76 3.46 -11.32 21.45
N GLU A 77 3.55 -11.11 22.76
CA GLU A 77 4.75 -10.65 23.47
C GLU A 77 5.80 -11.75 23.68
N GLU A 78 5.38 -13.02 23.60
CA GLU A 78 6.21 -14.21 23.78
C GLU A 78 6.81 -14.72 22.46
N ILE A 79 6.21 -14.35 21.32
CA ILE A 79 6.67 -14.80 20.01
C ILE A 79 8.09 -14.31 19.75
N GLY A 80 8.97 -15.24 19.36
CA GLY A 80 10.38 -14.94 19.14
C GLY A 80 11.23 -14.95 20.42
N ARG A 81 10.64 -15.18 21.60
CA ARG A 81 11.33 -15.17 22.91
C ARG A 81 11.26 -16.50 23.64
N VAL A 82 10.18 -17.26 23.42
CA VAL A 82 9.96 -18.58 24.04
C VAL A 82 10.38 -19.68 23.06
N GLU A 83 11.13 -20.67 23.56
CA GLU A 83 11.57 -21.83 22.77
C GLU A 83 10.37 -22.56 22.13
N CYS A 84 10.45 -22.80 20.83
CA CYS A 84 9.36 -23.37 20.04
C CYS A 84 9.84 -24.32 18.93
N ARG A 85 11.11 -24.73 18.98
CA ARG A 85 11.68 -25.71 18.06
C ARG A 85 10.84 -26.99 18.02
N ASP A 86 10.57 -27.46 16.80
CA ASP A 86 9.79 -28.66 16.50
C ASP A 86 8.32 -28.65 17.02
N LYS A 87 7.83 -27.50 17.50
CA LYS A 87 6.43 -27.30 17.90
C LYS A 87 5.61 -26.64 16.81
N ILE A 88 4.28 -26.80 16.90
CA ILE A 88 3.32 -25.97 16.17
C ILE A 88 2.95 -24.82 17.08
N VAL A 89 3.19 -23.58 16.65
CA VAL A 89 2.81 -22.40 17.43
C VAL A 89 1.35 -22.07 17.14
N LEU A 90 0.57 -21.80 18.18
CA LEU A 90 -0.72 -21.14 18.09
C LEU A 90 -0.53 -19.71 18.55
N ALA A 91 -0.83 -18.75 17.68
CA ALA A 91 -0.62 -17.34 17.96
C ALA A 91 -1.78 -16.50 17.43
N GLU A 92 -2.04 -15.39 18.12
CA GLU A 92 -2.96 -14.38 17.64
C GLU A 92 -2.28 -13.57 16.53
N GLN A 93 -3.05 -13.20 15.50
CA GLN A 93 -2.59 -12.27 14.47
C GLN A 93 -2.11 -10.94 15.07
N ARG A 94 -2.68 -10.55 16.21
CA ARG A 94 -2.38 -9.30 16.92
C ARG A 94 -0.96 -9.32 17.49
N VAL A 95 0.04 -9.04 16.66
CA VAL A 95 1.40 -8.70 17.11
C VAL A 95 1.65 -7.25 16.73
N ALA A 96 1.78 -6.39 17.74
CA ALA A 96 2.16 -4.99 17.62
C ALA A 96 1.41 -4.17 16.53
N GLY A 97 0.08 -4.04 16.64
CA GLY A 97 -0.66 -2.94 15.99
C GLY A 97 -0.86 -3.02 14.47
N GLU A 98 -0.61 -4.17 13.83
CA GLU A 98 -0.69 -4.28 12.36
C GLU A 98 -1.61 -5.41 11.84
N TRP A 99 -2.42 -5.08 10.83
CA TRP A 99 -3.65 -5.81 10.43
C TRP A 99 -3.46 -6.80 9.29
N MET A 100 -2.28 -6.86 8.65
CA MET A 100 -2.05 -7.68 7.45
C MET A 100 -1.17 -8.91 7.68
N GLY A 101 -0.97 -9.34 8.92
CA GLY A 101 -0.24 -10.56 9.26
C GLY A 101 0.83 -10.36 10.32
N LEU A 102 1.64 -11.39 10.54
CA LEU A 102 2.73 -11.42 11.52
C LEU A 102 3.97 -10.68 10.96
N ARG A 103 4.20 -9.43 11.38
CA ARG A 103 5.23 -8.53 10.82
C ARG A 103 6.46 -8.36 11.70
N ASP A 104 7.34 -7.40 11.41
CA ASP A 104 8.62 -7.19 12.12
C ASP A 104 9.53 -8.44 12.06
N GLY A 105 9.57 -9.07 10.87
CA GLY A 105 10.33 -10.30 10.64
C GLY A 105 9.94 -11.45 11.57
N LEU A 106 8.74 -11.43 12.19
CA LEU A 106 8.35 -12.42 13.19
C LEU A 106 8.31 -13.84 12.62
N LEU A 107 7.76 -14.00 11.42
CA LEU A 107 7.78 -15.29 10.72
C LEU A 107 9.22 -15.76 10.46
N LEU A 108 10.12 -14.87 10.06
CA LEU A 108 11.54 -15.19 9.88
C LEU A 108 12.21 -15.54 11.21
N ARG A 109 11.86 -14.87 12.32
CA ARG A 109 12.34 -15.23 13.67
C ARG A 109 11.87 -16.63 14.06
N LEU A 110 10.57 -16.91 13.93
CA LEU A 110 10.00 -18.24 14.20
C LEU A 110 10.65 -19.32 13.34
N GLN A 111 10.90 -19.02 12.06
CA GLN A 111 11.63 -19.92 11.17
C GLN A 111 13.05 -20.21 11.69
N ARG A 112 13.80 -19.20 12.11
CA ARG A 112 15.15 -19.37 12.68
C ARG A 112 15.15 -20.16 13.99
N MET A 113 14.07 -20.08 14.76
CA MET A 113 13.86 -20.88 15.97
C MET A 113 13.53 -22.35 15.66
N GLY A 114 13.20 -22.69 14.41
CA GLY A 114 12.90 -24.05 13.99
C GLY A 114 11.46 -24.48 14.30
N VAL A 115 10.51 -23.54 14.26
CA VAL A 115 9.08 -23.87 14.40
C VAL A 115 8.65 -24.85 13.29
N LYS A 116 7.79 -25.81 13.65
CA LYS A 116 7.30 -26.83 12.72
C LYS A 116 6.09 -26.37 11.90
N GLY A 117 5.29 -25.49 12.46
CA GLY A 117 4.07 -24.96 11.85
C GLY A 117 3.44 -23.87 12.70
N LEU A 118 2.41 -23.23 12.17
CA LEU A 118 1.77 -22.08 12.79
C LEU A 118 0.26 -22.10 12.53
N ILE A 119 -0.50 -21.95 13.59
CA ILE A 119 -1.93 -21.67 13.54
C ILE A 119 -2.10 -20.21 13.95
N VAL A 120 -2.58 -19.40 13.01
CA VAL A 120 -2.80 -17.97 13.22
C VAL A 120 -4.28 -17.70 13.46
N VAL A 121 -4.60 -17.20 14.66
CA VAL A 121 -5.96 -16.81 15.04
C VAL A 121 -6.26 -15.41 14.51
N GLU A 122 -7.32 -15.27 13.73
CA GLU A 122 -7.77 -13.96 13.27
C GLU A 122 -8.25 -13.06 14.41
N GLN A 123 -7.91 -11.78 14.30
CA GLN A 123 -8.29 -10.75 15.27
C GLN A 123 -9.71 -10.23 15.07
N ASP A 124 -10.37 -10.59 13.96
CA ASP A 124 -11.69 -10.09 13.62
C ASP A 124 -12.73 -10.63 14.60
N SER A 125 -13.08 -9.79 15.57
CA SER A 125 -14.17 -10.03 16.51
C SER A 125 -15.50 -9.44 16.06
N TYR A 126 -15.51 -8.67 14.95
CA TYR A 126 -16.72 -8.14 14.34
C TYR A 126 -17.48 -9.25 13.61
N MET A 127 -16.78 -10.06 12.80
CA MET A 127 -17.33 -11.26 12.17
C MET A 127 -16.55 -12.53 12.55
N PRO A 128 -16.69 -13.03 13.80
CA PRO A 128 -15.76 -13.99 14.40
C PRO A 128 -15.76 -15.39 13.79
N THR A 129 -16.68 -15.67 12.87
CA THR A 129 -16.80 -16.94 12.14
C THR A 129 -16.14 -16.92 10.77
N VAL A 130 -15.67 -15.76 10.32
CA VAL A 130 -15.08 -15.58 9.00
C VAL A 130 -13.56 -15.72 9.08
N CYS A 131 -12.98 -16.19 7.98
CA CYS A 131 -11.54 -16.21 7.79
C CYS A 131 -11.18 -15.41 6.53
N HIS A 132 -10.42 -14.35 6.70
CA HIS A 132 -9.87 -13.55 5.62
C HIS A 132 -8.59 -14.20 5.06
N GLN A 133 -8.45 -14.29 3.75
CA GLN A 133 -7.18 -14.70 3.12
C GLN A 133 -6.05 -13.73 3.48
N ARG A 134 -4.97 -14.23 4.09
CA ARG A 134 -3.79 -13.42 4.46
C ARG A 134 -2.54 -13.82 3.67
N ALA A 135 -1.52 -12.99 3.77
CA ALA A 135 -0.30 -13.08 2.99
C ALA A 135 0.90 -12.64 3.82
N ASP A 136 2.07 -13.19 3.52
CA ASP A 136 3.33 -12.66 3.99
C ASP A 136 3.78 -11.60 3.00
N PHE A 137 4.18 -10.46 3.55
CA PHE A 137 4.61 -9.33 2.75
C PHE A 137 6.09 -9.03 2.93
N SER A 138 6.91 -9.91 3.51
CA SER A 138 8.31 -9.59 3.85
C SER A 138 9.10 -9.01 2.66
N VAL A 139 8.82 -9.46 1.44
CA VAL A 139 9.35 -8.89 0.19
C VAL A 139 8.19 -8.42 -0.69
N SER A 140 8.17 -7.18 -1.17
CA SER A 140 7.12 -6.76 -2.11
C SER A 140 7.52 -7.00 -3.56
N GLY A 141 6.58 -7.50 -4.36
CA GLY A 141 6.79 -7.80 -5.76
C GLY A 141 7.72 -8.98 -5.96
N ASN A 142 8.49 -8.90 -7.04
CA ASN A 142 9.49 -9.89 -7.39
C ASN A 142 10.70 -9.82 -6.44
N PRO A 143 11.15 -10.95 -5.88
CA PRO A 143 12.38 -10.97 -5.09
C PRO A 143 13.62 -10.80 -5.97
N THR A 144 14.69 -10.31 -5.37
CA THR A 144 16.03 -10.26 -5.93
C THR A 144 16.93 -11.30 -5.24
N PRO A 145 18.14 -11.58 -5.75
CA PRO A 145 19.09 -12.47 -5.07
C PRO A 145 19.37 -12.06 -3.61
N GLU A 146 19.33 -10.76 -3.32
CA GLU A 146 19.65 -10.21 -2.00
C GLU A 146 18.53 -10.44 -0.97
N ASN A 147 17.27 -10.48 -1.39
CA ASN A 147 16.13 -10.55 -0.47
C ASN A 147 15.22 -11.77 -0.63
N VAL A 148 15.48 -12.66 -1.59
CA VAL A 148 14.71 -13.91 -1.71
C VAL A 148 14.72 -14.73 -0.42
N GLY A 149 15.80 -14.64 0.38
CA GLY A 149 15.92 -15.28 1.70
C GLY A 149 15.07 -14.64 2.81
N GLU A 150 14.47 -13.47 2.56
CA GLU A 150 13.50 -12.84 3.45
C GLU A 150 12.08 -13.38 3.23
N ILE A 151 11.85 -14.13 2.14
CA ILE A 151 10.61 -14.90 1.99
C ILE A 151 10.74 -16.14 2.86
N GLN A 152 9.86 -16.25 3.86
CA GLN A 152 9.85 -17.37 4.78
C GLN A 152 9.29 -18.66 4.14
N THR A 153 9.66 -19.80 4.72
CA THR A 153 9.50 -21.16 4.21
C THR A 153 8.93 -22.14 5.25
N ILE A 154 8.35 -21.63 6.36
CA ILE A 154 7.61 -22.46 7.33
C ILE A 154 6.50 -23.20 6.56
N PRO A 155 6.48 -24.54 6.59
CA PRO A 155 5.67 -25.32 5.66
C PRO A 155 4.18 -25.38 6.02
N ALA A 156 3.84 -25.25 7.30
CA ALA A 156 2.51 -25.54 7.82
C ALA A 156 1.89 -24.30 8.49
N ILE A 157 1.62 -23.24 7.72
CA ILE A 157 0.89 -22.07 8.22
C ILE A 157 -0.58 -22.11 7.75
N VAL A 158 -1.50 -21.96 8.69
CA VAL A 158 -2.95 -21.84 8.45
C VAL A 158 -3.57 -20.73 9.29
N HIS A 159 -4.61 -20.09 8.75
CA HIS A 159 -5.46 -19.13 9.44
C HIS A 159 -6.76 -19.79 9.91
N VAL A 160 -7.20 -19.44 11.11
CA VAL A 160 -8.49 -19.85 11.67
C VAL A 160 -9.29 -18.63 12.10
N SER A 161 -10.62 -18.80 12.14
CA SER A 161 -11.54 -17.77 12.57
C SER A 161 -11.25 -17.34 14.02
N ASN A 162 -11.66 -16.14 14.39
CA ASN A 162 -11.52 -15.68 15.78
C ASN A 162 -12.18 -16.66 16.76
N LYS A 163 -13.41 -17.09 16.45
CA LYS A 163 -14.21 -18.02 17.26
C LYS A 163 -13.50 -19.38 17.44
N ASP A 164 -13.01 -19.97 16.36
CA ASP A 164 -12.31 -21.26 16.44
C ASP A 164 -10.95 -21.12 17.10
N GLY A 165 -10.28 -19.98 16.91
CA GLY A 165 -9.05 -19.65 17.60
C GLY A 165 -9.22 -19.59 19.12
N GLU A 166 -10.31 -19.03 19.65
CA GLU A 166 -10.60 -19.06 21.09
C GLU A 166 -10.72 -20.50 21.63
N LEU A 167 -11.39 -21.37 20.87
CA LEU A 167 -11.50 -22.79 21.20
C LEU A 167 -10.11 -23.46 21.24
N LEU A 168 -9.30 -23.24 20.21
CA LEU A 168 -7.94 -23.80 20.13
C LEU A 168 -7.03 -23.25 21.22
N LYS A 169 -7.15 -21.97 21.58
CA LYS A 169 -6.41 -21.36 22.69
C LYS A 169 -6.75 -22.02 24.03
N ALA A 170 -8.03 -22.28 24.28
CA ALA A 170 -8.46 -22.99 25.48
C ALA A 170 -7.90 -24.43 25.54
N MET A 171 -7.90 -25.15 24.40
CA MET A 171 -7.30 -26.49 24.31
C MET A 171 -5.79 -26.47 24.54
N ALA A 172 -5.07 -25.55 23.88
CA ALA A 172 -3.61 -25.43 24.00
C ALA A 172 -3.17 -25.12 25.44
N LYS A 173 -3.90 -24.23 26.14
CA LYS A 173 -3.64 -23.90 27.56
C LYS A 173 -3.91 -25.07 28.51
N GLY A 174 -4.77 -26.02 28.12
CA GLY A 174 -5.00 -27.26 28.85
C GLY A 174 -3.83 -28.26 28.77
N GLY A 175 -2.89 -28.06 27.84
CA GLY A 175 -1.73 -28.93 27.63
C GLY A 175 -2.04 -30.18 26.80
N GLY A 176 -0.99 -30.77 26.20
CA GLY A 176 -1.09 -32.04 25.45
C GLY A 176 -1.87 -31.94 24.12
N MET A 177 -2.11 -30.73 23.63
CA MET A 177 -2.78 -30.52 22.35
C MET A 177 -1.85 -30.93 21.20
N ARG A 178 -2.36 -31.78 20.31
CA ARG A 178 -1.67 -32.17 19.06
C ARG A 178 -2.57 -31.91 17.88
N VAL A 179 -1.97 -31.50 16.77
CA VAL A 179 -2.68 -31.24 15.52
C VAL A 179 -1.98 -31.89 14.34
N HIS A 180 -2.73 -32.07 13.27
CA HIS A 180 -2.27 -32.37 11.92
C HIS A 180 -2.66 -31.21 11.01
N ILE A 181 -1.69 -30.66 10.28
CA ILE A 181 -1.87 -29.53 9.36
C ILE A 181 -1.46 -29.96 7.95
N VAL A 182 -2.35 -29.75 6.99
CA VAL A 182 -2.02 -29.73 5.57
C VAL A 182 -2.18 -28.29 5.10
N SER A 183 -1.17 -27.73 4.44
CA SER A 183 -1.19 -26.41 3.81
C SER A 183 -0.42 -26.50 2.50
N ILE A 184 -1.12 -26.46 1.37
CA ILE A 184 -0.57 -26.63 0.03
C ILE A 184 -0.56 -25.28 -0.68
N VAL A 185 0.64 -24.83 -1.02
CA VAL A 185 0.87 -23.56 -1.70
C VAL A 185 1.86 -23.79 -2.84
N GLU A 186 1.49 -23.41 -4.05
CA GLU A 186 2.40 -23.47 -5.20
C GLU A 186 3.10 -22.14 -5.37
N THR A 187 4.40 -22.12 -5.05
CA THR A 187 5.22 -20.91 -5.18
C THR A 187 6.22 -21.05 -6.32
N GLY A 188 6.31 -20.02 -7.17
CA GLY A 188 7.29 -20.00 -8.25
C GLY A 188 7.06 -18.89 -9.28
N TRP A 189 7.96 -18.83 -10.26
CA TRP A 189 7.87 -17.90 -11.37
C TRP A 189 6.75 -18.30 -12.33
N ARG A 190 5.88 -17.33 -12.65
CA ARG A 190 4.82 -17.45 -13.65
C ARG A 190 4.84 -16.23 -14.56
N ARG A 191 4.47 -16.44 -15.83
CA ARG A 191 4.33 -15.36 -16.80
C ARG A 191 2.92 -14.77 -16.70
N LEU A 192 2.81 -13.48 -16.40
CA LEU A 192 1.55 -12.76 -16.21
C LEU A 192 1.30 -11.72 -17.32
N PRO A 193 0.04 -11.54 -17.76
CA PRO A 193 -0.34 -10.43 -18.62
C PRO A 193 -0.54 -9.14 -17.81
N LEU A 194 -0.24 -7.98 -18.39
CA LEU A 194 -0.55 -6.67 -17.82
C LEU A 194 -1.04 -5.75 -18.94
N LEU A 195 -2.17 -5.07 -18.72
CA LEU A 195 -2.78 -4.23 -19.76
C LEU A 195 -2.62 -2.76 -19.41
N THR A 196 -2.27 -1.95 -20.41
CA THR A 196 -2.30 -0.48 -20.31
C THR A 196 -3.06 0.12 -21.47
N ALA A 197 -3.76 1.24 -21.27
CA ALA A 197 -4.37 2.01 -22.37
C ALA A 197 -4.21 3.51 -22.11
N GLU A 198 -3.96 4.28 -23.15
CA GLU A 198 -3.70 5.72 -23.02
C GLU A 198 -4.72 6.54 -23.81
N ILE A 199 -5.26 7.56 -23.14
CA ILE A 199 -6.08 8.62 -23.73
C ILE A 199 -5.16 9.83 -23.88
N ARG A 200 -4.80 10.16 -25.13
CA ARG A 200 -3.92 11.30 -25.40
C ARG A 200 -4.66 12.62 -25.25
N GLY A 201 -4.10 13.51 -24.43
CA GLY A 201 -4.50 14.92 -24.33
C GLY A 201 -3.70 15.82 -25.29
N GLU A 202 -3.87 17.13 -25.15
CA GLU A 202 -3.15 18.16 -25.92
C GLU A 202 -1.62 18.10 -25.71
N ASP A 203 -1.19 17.87 -24.46
CA ASP A 203 0.19 17.59 -24.05
C ASP A 203 0.37 16.07 -23.84
N PRO A 204 0.87 15.34 -24.86
CA PRO A 204 1.13 13.92 -24.74
C PRO A 204 2.36 13.60 -23.87
N GLU A 205 3.20 14.59 -23.52
CA GLU A 205 4.39 14.38 -22.70
C GLU A 205 4.07 14.28 -21.21
N ARG A 206 2.84 14.62 -20.81
CA ARG A 206 2.35 14.54 -19.42
C ARG A 206 1.15 13.62 -19.33
N PHE A 207 1.15 12.75 -18.31
CA PHE A 207 -0.01 11.89 -18.06
C PHE A 207 -0.32 11.70 -16.59
N LEU A 208 -1.60 11.52 -16.26
CA LEU A 208 -2.05 10.97 -14.98
C LEU A 208 -2.17 9.45 -15.11
N LEU A 209 -1.61 8.70 -14.17
CA LEU A 209 -1.79 7.24 -14.11
C LEU A 209 -3.03 6.90 -13.29
N VAL A 210 -4.02 6.25 -13.89
CA VAL A 210 -5.18 5.68 -13.21
C VAL A 210 -5.01 4.17 -13.21
N HIS A 211 -5.01 3.55 -12.04
CA HIS A 211 -4.63 2.14 -11.96
C HIS A 211 -5.40 1.36 -10.90
N GLY A 212 -5.40 0.04 -11.02
CA GLY A 212 -6.04 -0.87 -10.09
C GLY A 212 -5.75 -2.31 -10.50
N HIS A 213 -5.81 -3.23 -9.55
CA HIS A 213 -5.57 -4.65 -9.83
C HIS A 213 -6.81 -5.37 -10.33
N VAL A 214 -6.58 -6.45 -11.08
CA VAL A 214 -7.58 -7.29 -11.72
C VAL A 214 -7.83 -8.57 -10.92
N ASP A 215 -6.80 -9.08 -10.25
CA ASP A 215 -6.89 -10.33 -9.50
C ASP A 215 -7.56 -10.17 -8.13
N THR A 216 -8.08 -11.28 -7.60
CA THR A 216 -8.60 -11.40 -6.23
C THR A 216 -7.91 -12.58 -5.56
N PRO A 217 -7.87 -12.68 -4.21
CA PRO A 217 -7.28 -13.84 -3.55
C PRO A 217 -7.98 -15.14 -3.97
N PRO A 218 -7.30 -16.29 -3.88
CA PRO A 218 -7.96 -17.58 -4.03
C PRO A 218 -9.16 -17.71 -3.07
N PHE A 219 -10.18 -18.46 -3.50
CA PHE A 219 -11.42 -18.70 -2.75
C PHE A 219 -12.29 -17.46 -2.49
N SER A 220 -11.96 -16.31 -3.07
CA SER A 220 -12.80 -15.10 -3.06
C SER A 220 -13.37 -14.86 -4.47
N PRO A 221 -14.67 -14.57 -4.64
CA PRO A 221 -15.21 -14.12 -5.93
C PRO A 221 -14.73 -12.72 -6.33
N GLY A 222 -14.34 -11.89 -5.35
CA GLY A 222 -13.66 -10.62 -5.61
C GLY A 222 -14.51 -9.50 -6.21
N VAL A 223 -15.82 -9.47 -5.92
CA VAL A 223 -16.72 -8.46 -6.50
C VAL A 223 -16.31 -7.05 -6.15
N THR A 224 -16.12 -6.78 -4.85
CA THR A 224 -15.66 -5.46 -4.40
C THR A 224 -14.14 -5.33 -4.41
N ASP A 225 -13.39 -6.42 -4.33
CA ASP A 225 -11.92 -6.44 -4.36
C ASP A 225 -11.43 -7.45 -5.43
N ASN A 226 -11.29 -7.04 -6.69
CA ASN A 226 -11.47 -5.67 -7.20
C ASN A 226 -12.20 -5.57 -8.54
N ALA A 227 -13.18 -6.46 -8.80
CA ALA A 227 -13.97 -6.41 -10.03
C ALA A 227 -14.73 -5.07 -10.19
N SER A 228 -15.20 -4.48 -9.09
CA SER A 228 -15.82 -3.16 -9.08
C SER A 228 -14.82 -2.05 -9.45
N GLY A 229 -13.58 -2.11 -8.98
CA GLY A 229 -12.52 -1.16 -9.36
C GLY A 229 -12.18 -1.23 -10.85
N VAL A 230 -12.03 -2.43 -11.40
CA VAL A 230 -11.85 -2.64 -12.84
C VAL A 230 -13.04 -2.07 -13.64
N THR A 231 -14.26 -2.29 -13.15
CA THR A 231 -15.48 -1.76 -13.77
C THR A 231 -15.51 -0.23 -13.74
N ALA A 232 -15.17 0.39 -12.61
CA ALA A 232 -15.03 1.84 -12.50
C ALA A 232 -13.98 2.39 -13.47
N MET A 233 -12.81 1.76 -13.56
CA MET A 233 -11.76 2.17 -14.50
C MET A 233 -12.20 2.09 -15.96
N LEU A 234 -12.90 1.00 -16.35
CA LEU A 234 -13.45 0.86 -17.69
C LEU A 234 -14.48 1.96 -18.00
N GLU A 235 -15.35 2.29 -17.04
CA GLU A 235 -16.36 3.34 -17.21
C GLU A 235 -15.72 4.74 -17.30
N MET A 236 -14.70 5.01 -16.47
CA MET A 236 -13.92 6.24 -16.57
C MET A 236 -13.21 6.36 -17.92
N ALA A 237 -12.58 5.29 -18.40
CA ALA A 237 -11.93 5.26 -19.71
C ALA A 237 -12.93 5.52 -20.85
N ARG A 238 -14.12 4.89 -20.79
CA ARG A 238 -15.20 5.09 -21.76
C ARG A 238 -15.67 6.53 -21.83
N ILE A 239 -15.86 7.17 -20.67
CA ILE A 239 -16.32 8.55 -20.58
C ILE A 239 -15.21 9.50 -21.06
N LEU A 240 -14.00 9.40 -20.49
CA LEU A 240 -12.90 10.30 -20.81
C LEU A 240 -12.50 10.24 -22.29
N ASN A 241 -12.55 9.07 -22.94
CA ASN A 241 -12.18 8.98 -24.36
C ASN A 241 -13.14 9.77 -25.26
N ARG A 242 -14.42 9.89 -24.88
CA ARG A 242 -15.39 10.75 -25.60
C ARG A 242 -15.05 12.23 -25.48
N TYR A 243 -14.38 12.62 -24.39
CA TYR A 243 -13.96 13.99 -24.12
C TYR A 243 -12.46 14.23 -24.33
N LYS A 244 -11.74 13.31 -24.99
CA LYS A 244 -10.27 13.39 -25.15
C LYS A 244 -9.77 14.72 -25.72
N GLY A 245 -10.54 15.34 -26.62
CA GLY A 245 -10.21 16.65 -27.20
C GLY A 245 -10.30 17.84 -26.24
N HIS A 246 -10.72 17.60 -24.99
CA HIS A 246 -10.74 18.60 -23.92
C HIS A 246 -9.69 18.32 -22.85
N LEU A 247 -8.93 17.22 -22.95
CA LEU A 247 -7.91 16.88 -21.94
C LEU A 247 -6.62 17.61 -22.28
N ARG A 248 -6.07 18.38 -21.33
CA ARG A 248 -4.75 19.01 -21.54
C ARG A 248 -3.63 18.00 -21.36
N ARG A 249 -3.67 17.18 -20.31
CA ARG A 249 -2.71 16.10 -20.07
C ARG A 249 -3.35 14.77 -20.39
N SER A 250 -2.55 13.80 -20.80
CA SER A 250 -3.01 12.45 -21.11
C SER A 250 -3.46 11.70 -19.85
N VAL A 251 -4.27 10.65 -20.02
CA VAL A 251 -4.63 9.72 -18.94
C VAL A 251 -4.20 8.33 -19.36
N ARG A 252 -3.41 7.65 -18.53
CA ARG A 252 -3.02 6.27 -18.76
C ARG A 252 -3.70 5.36 -17.75
N PHE A 253 -4.44 4.40 -18.25
CA PHE A 253 -5.02 3.31 -17.48
C PHE A 253 -4.05 2.14 -17.42
N ALA A 254 -3.89 1.54 -16.24
CA ALA A 254 -3.07 0.35 -16.06
C ALA A 254 -3.74 -0.67 -15.13
N PHE A 255 -3.86 -1.91 -15.62
CA PHE A 255 -4.61 -2.99 -14.98
C PHE A 255 -3.63 -4.04 -14.47
N TRP A 256 -3.42 -4.06 -13.15
CA TRP A 256 -2.38 -4.88 -12.53
C TRP A 256 -2.80 -6.33 -12.36
N THR A 257 -1.84 -7.24 -12.56
CA THR A 257 -1.98 -8.65 -12.20
C THR A 257 -0.93 -9.01 -11.16
N GLY A 258 -1.23 -10.00 -10.32
CA GLY A 258 -0.32 -10.43 -9.26
C GLY A 258 -0.31 -9.49 -8.06
N HIS A 259 -1.37 -8.71 -7.84
CA HIS A 259 -1.57 -7.94 -6.61
C HIS A 259 -1.60 -8.85 -5.40
N GLU A 260 -2.47 -9.86 -5.45
CA GLU A 260 -2.85 -10.63 -4.29
C GLU A 260 -1.85 -11.73 -3.97
N ILE A 261 -1.46 -12.51 -4.98
CA ILE A 261 -0.57 -13.65 -4.78
C ILE A 261 0.88 -13.37 -5.18
N GLY A 262 1.16 -12.19 -5.76
CA GLY A 262 2.49 -11.73 -6.15
C GLY A 262 3.00 -10.52 -5.34
N ARG A 263 2.29 -10.09 -4.29
CA ARG A 263 2.69 -8.97 -3.42
C ARG A 263 2.88 -7.67 -4.19
N TYR A 264 1.88 -7.29 -5.00
CA TYR A 264 1.94 -6.13 -5.90
C TYR A 264 2.88 -6.34 -7.11
N ALA A 265 3.04 -7.57 -7.60
CA ALA A 265 4.00 -7.90 -8.67
C ALA A 265 3.80 -7.07 -9.94
N GLY A 266 2.55 -6.83 -10.35
CA GLY A 266 2.24 -6.03 -11.54
C GLY A 266 2.65 -4.57 -11.42
N SER A 267 2.25 -3.88 -10.35
CA SER A 267 2.58 -2.46 -10.15
C SER A 267 4.06 -2.24 -9.86
N THR A 268 4.71 -3.15 -9.12
CA THR A 268 6.17 -3.09 -8.88
C THR A 268 6.96 -3.35 -10.16
N TRP A 269 6.60 -4.36 -10.96
CA TRP A 269 7.24 -4.58 -12.25
C TRP A 269 7.05 -3.39 -13.18
N TYR A 270 5.84 -2.80 -13.22
CA TYR A 270 5.58 -1.63 -14.06
C TYR A 270 6.38 -0.40 -13.59
N ASN A 271 6.52 -0.21 -12.29
CA ASN A 271 7.40 0.82 -11.72
C ASN A 271 8.83 0.67 -12.22
N ASP A 272 9.35 -0.56 -12.29
CA ASP A 272 10.73 -0.83 -12.70
C ASP A 272 10.91 -0.73 -14.23
N ALA A 273 10.00 -1.33 -14.99
CA ALA A 273 10.05 -1.37 -16.45
C ALA A 273 9.82 -0.01 -17.10
N PHE A 274 9.00 0.85 -16.46
CA PHE A 274 8.64 2.18 -16.96
C PHE A 274 9.13 3.31 -16.04
N TRP A 275 10.17 3.05 -15.24
CA TRP A 275 10.67 3.98 -14.21
C TRP A 275 10.94 5.38 -14.76
N PHE A 276 11.58 5.47 -15.93
CA PHE A 276 11.90 6.75 -16.56
C PHE A 276 10.63 7.51 -16.94
N ASP A 277 9.67 6.84 -17.58
CA ASP A 277 8.41 7.46 -18.01
C ASP A 277 7.60 7.94 -16.80
N LEU A 278 7.51 7.11 -15.76
CA LEU A 278 6.85 7.45 -14.50
C LEU A 278 7.51 8.65 -13.81
N ARG A 279 8.84 8.63 -13.67
CA ARG A 279 9.54 9.72 -12.98
C ARG A 279 9.44 11.03 -13.74
N TYR A 280 9.60 11.02 -15.06
CA TYR A 280 9.79 12.25 -15.83
C TYR A 280 8.53 12.76 -16.52
N ARG A 281 7.50 11.93 -16.74
CA ARG A 281 6.28 12.30 -17.49
C ARG A 281 4.98 12.19 -16.69
N CYS A 282 4.90 11.26 -15.74
CA CYS A 282 3.69 11.08 -14.94
C CYS A 282 3.50 12.21 -13.91
N VAL A 283 2.33 12.84 -13.88
CA VAL A 283 2.05 13.97 -12.96
C VAL A 283 1.49 13.52 -11.61
N GLY A 284 1.09 12.26 -11.50
CA GLY A 284 0.57 11.63 -10.29
C GLY A 284 -0.19 10.36 -10.60
N CYS A 285 -0.61 9.63 -9.57
CA CYS A 285 -1.46 8.47 -9.76
C CYS A 285 -2.68 8.41 -8.84
N LEU A 286 -3.75 7.85 -9.39
CA LEU A 286 -4.99 7.51 -8.70
C LEU A 286 -5.13 5.99 -8.70
N ASN A 287 -5.09 5.40 -7.52
CA ASN A 287 -5.39 3.99 -7.35
C ASN A 287 -6.90 3.78 -7.11
N VAL A 288 -7.48 2.86 -7.89
CA VAL A 288 -8.90 2.50 -7.91
C VAL A 288 -9.03 1.07 -7.40
N ASP A 289 -9.15 0.98 -6.09
CA ASP A 289 -9.22 -0.27 -5.34
C ASP A 289 -10.41 -0.19 -4.39
N SER A 290 -11.29 -1.17 -4.51
CA SER A 290 -12.45 -1.36 -3.65
C SER A 290 -13.59 -0.32 -3.70
N PRO A 291 -13.90 0.35 -4.84
CA PRO A 291 -15.09 1.20 -4.92
C PRO A 291 -16.39 0.38 -5.00
N GLY A 292 -17.53 1.03 -4.79
CA GLY A 292 -18.85 0.44 -5.03
C GLY A 292 -19.23 -0.70 -4.06
N ALA A 293 -18.72 -0.67 -2.84
CA ALA A 293 -19.10 -1.63 -1.81
C ALA A 293 -20.48 -1.30 -1.23
N GLU A 294 -21.27 -2.33 -0.94
CA GLU A 294 -22.59 -2.21 -0.31
C GLU A 294 -22.51 -1.39 0.99
N GLY A 295 -23.42 -0.41 1.11
CA GLY A 295 -23.48 0.50 2.26
C GLY A 295 -22.36 1.54 2.33
N ALA A 296 -21.41 1.59 1.38
CA ALA A 296 -20.30 2.55 1.36
C ALA A 296 -20.76 3.97 0.97
N THR A 297 -21.42 4.66 1.88
CA THR A 297 -22.07 5.95 1.62
C THR A 297 -21.28 7.16 2.14
N THR A 298 -20.11 6.93 2.74
CA THR A 298 -19.27 7.97 3.36
C THR A 298 -17.88 8.03 2.73
N TYR A 299 -17.13 9.10 2.99
CA TYR A 299 -15.69 9.18 2.72
C TYR A 299 -14.99 9.45 4.04
N ARG A 300 -14.23 8.47 4.53
CA ARG A 300 -13.70 8.53 5.90
C ARG A 300 -12.44 9.36 6.00
N ALA A 301 -11.44 9.04 5.18
CA ALA A 301 -10.14 9.66 5.26
C ALA A 301 -9.53 9.89 3.87
N VAL A 302 -8.65 10.88 3.78
CA VAL A 302 -7.77 11.10 2.64
C VAL A 302 -6.31 10.93 3.03
N GLY A 303 -5.47 10.59 2.06
CA GLY A 303 -4.02 10.50 2.26
C GLY A 303 -3.40 11.87 2.51
N VAL A 304 -2.56 11.99 3.53
CA VAL A 304 -1.68 13.14 3.74
C VAL A 304 -0.66 13.17 2.60
N GLY A 305 -0.62 14.27 1.86
CA GLY A 305 0.28 14.45 0.73
C GLY A 305 -0.13 15.67 -0.09
N GLU A 306 0.61 15.92 -1.17
CA GLU A 306 0.36 17.04 -2.08
C GLU A 306 -0.94 16.93 -2.89
N LEU A 307 -1.57 15.75 -2.91
CA LEU A 307 -2.89 15.51 -3.53
C LEU A 307 -4.07 15.63 -2.56
N GLU A 308 -3.82 15.91 -1.28
CA GLU A 308 -4.86 15.88 -0.24
C GLU A 308 -6.02 16.83 -0.57
N GLU A 309 -5.70 18.07 -0.93
CA GLU A 309 -6.70 19.12 -1.16
C GLU A 309 -7.57 18.79 -2.38
N VAL A 310 -6.96 18.42 -3.52
CA VAL A 310 -7.69 18.06 -4.74
C VAL A 310 -8.56 16.80 -4.54
N ALA A 311 -8.14 15.86 -3.69
CA ALA A 311 -8.98 14.71 -3.30
C ALA A 311 -10.21 15.16 -2.50
N LYS A 312 -10.03 15.99 -1.46
CA LYS A 312 -11.13 16.55 -0.66
C LYS A 312 -12.10 17.36 -1.50
N GLU A 313 -11.59 18.22 -2.38
CA GLU A 313 -12.41 19.03 -3.28
C GLU A 313 -13.22 18.19 -4.26
N SER A 314 -12.66 17.09 -4.75
CA SER A 314 -13.37 16.18 -5.68
C SER A 314 -14.53 15.47 -4.98
N ILE A 315 -14.34 15.05 -3.74
CA ILE A 315 -15.39 14.47 -2.89
C ILE A 315 -16.48 15.51 -2.62
N ARG A 316 -16.08 16.71 -2.16
CA ARG A 316 -17.00 17.82 -1.86
C ARG A 316 -17.82 18.21 -3.09
N ALA A 317 -17.20 18.33 -4.26
CA ALA A 317 -17.88 18.76 -5.48
C ALA A 317 -19.00 17.81 -5.94
N VAL A 318 -18.87 16.50 -5.66
CA VAL A 318 -19.85 15.50 -6.10
C VAL A 318 -20.83 15.15 -5.00
N LYS A 319 -20.37 15.01 -3.76
CA LYS A 319 -21.17 14.49 -2.64
C LYS A 319 -21.60 15.56 -1.64
N GLY A 320 -21.00 16.75 -1.69
CA GLY A 320 -21.30 17.85 -0.76
C GLY A 320 -20.85 17.58 0.68
N VAL A 321 -19.92 16.65 0.88
CA VAL A 321 -19.41 16.27 2.21
C VAL A 321 -17.96 16.71 2.39
N GLU A 322 -17.64 17.12 3.61
CA GLU A 322 -16.27 17.39 4.05
C GLU A 322 -15.62 16.12 4.61
N VAL A 323 -14.35 15.92 4.29
CA VAL A 323 -13.54 14.83 4.83
C VAL A 323 -12.48 15.41 5.75
N GLU A 324 -12.68 15.22 7.06
CA GLU A 324 -11.79 15.77 8.08
C GLU A 324 -10.63 14.82 8.42
N GLU A 325 -10.85 13.50 8.36
CA GLU A 325 -9.82 12.54 8.72
C GLU A 325 -8.71 12.52 7.67
N ARG A 326 -7.46 12.62 8.14
CA ARG A 326 -6.25 12.55 7.33
C ARG A 326 -5.42 11.38 7.81
N ARG A 327 -4.83 10.61 6.90
CA ARG A 327 -3.98 9.48 7.26
C ARG A 327 -2.68 9.52 6.48
N TRP A 328 -1.58 9.20 7.15
CA TRP A 328 -0.33 8.98 6.44
C TRP A 328 -0.51 7.80 5.46
N PRO A 329 -0.21 7.98 4.16
CA PRO A 329 -0.42 6.97 3.14
C PRO A 329 0.23 5.62 3.48
N THR A 330 -0.49 4.53 3.25
CA THR A 330 0.06 3.16 3.40
C THR A 330 0.46 2.60 2.03
N ARG A 331 1.28 1.55 2.00
CA ARG A 331 1.65 0.88 0.75
C ARG A 331 0.55 -0.04 0.19
N ALA A 332 -0.59 -0.11 0.87
CA ALA A 332 -1.72 -0.91 0.43
C ALA A 332 -2.26 -0.41 -0.93
N GLY A 333 -2.82 -1.31 -1.75
CA GLY A 333 -3.46 -0.96 -3.03
C GLY A 333 -2.47 -0.44 -4.06
N ASP A 334 -1.46 -1.23 -4.43
CA ASP A 334 -0.50 -0.92 -5.51
C ASP A 334 0.20 0.45 -5.43
N SER A 335 0.44 0.93 -4.21
CA SER A 335 1.20 2.13 -3.90
C SER A 335 2.72 1.94 -4.07
N SER A 336 3.14 1.47 -5.25
CA SER A 336 4.50 0.99 -5.55
C SER A 336 5.47 2.09 -6.03
N PHE A 337 5.00 3.34 -6.20
CA PHE A 337 5.67 4.33 -7.03
C PHE A 337 6.51 5.37 -6.27
N TRP A 338 6.57 5.34 -4.94
CA TRP A 338 7.28 6.38 -4.17
C TRP A 338 8.78 6.51 -4.49
N GLY A 339 9.45 5.45 -4.93
CA GLY A 339 10.85 5.52 -5.39
C GLY A 339 11.04 6.46 -6.58
N THR A 340 10.04 6.53 -7.48
CA THR A 340 10.02 7.52 -8.57
C THR A 340 9.70 8.92 -8.07
N GLY A 341 9.16 9.07 -6.86
CA GLY A 341 8.71 10.31 -6.25
C GLY A 341 7.35 10.80 -6.76
N LEU A 342 6.50 9.88 -7.21
CA LEU A 342 5.17 10.19 -7.70
C LEU A 342 4.21 10.57 -6.56
N PRO A 343 3.41 11.65 -6.72
CA PRO A 343 2.24 11.86 -5.88
C PRO A 343 1.21 10.77 -6.16
N GLN A 344 0.62 10.23 -5.11
CA GLN A 344 -0.34 9.12 -5.22
C GLN A 344 -1.49 9.29 -4.24
N THR A 345 -2.68 8.88 -4.65
CA THR A 345 -3.87 8.91 -3.78
C THR A 345 -4.85 7.78 -4.11
N ILE A 346 -5.73 7.51 -3.16
CA ILE A 346 -6.93 6.68 -3.31
C ILE A 346 -8.11 7.57 -2.91
N VAL A 347 -9.14 7.60 -3.75
CA VAL A 347 -10.40 8.27 -3.43
C VAL A 347 -11.52 7.26 -3.57
N VAL A 348 -11.96 6.72 -2.43
CA VAL A 348 -12.91 5.62 -2.38
C VAL A 348 -13.89 5.83 -1.24
N SER A 349 -15.15 5.46 -1.48
CA SER A 349 -16.17 5.43 -0.46
C SER A 349 -15.93 4.34 0.59
N ALA A 350 -16.52 4.54 1.76
CA ALA A 350 -16.47 3.61 2.88
C ALA A 350 -17.82 3.52 3.57
N ARG A 351 -18.07 2.38 4.21
CA ARG A 351 -19.25 2.14 5.03
C ARG A 351 -19.23 3.05 6.25
N PRO A 352 -20.39 3.59 6.67
CA PRO A 352 -20.56 4.31 7.93
C PRO A 352 -19.97 3.54 9.11
N LYS A 353 -19.58 4.27 10.18
CA LYS A 353 -18.87 3.71 11.34
C LYS A 353 -19.58 2.51 11.99
N ASP A 354 -20.90 2.49 11.99
CA ASP A 354 -21.75 1.43 12.53
C ASP A 354 -21.78 0.16 11.67
N LEU A 355 -21.56 0.30 10.36
CA LEU A 355 -21.45 -0.82 9.42
C LEU A 355 -20.00 -1.22 9.17
N TYR A 356 -19.04 -0.36 9.47
CA TYR A 356 -17.63 -0.57 9.17
C TYR A 356 -16.99 -1.60 10.11
N ASP A 357 -16.48 -2.68 9.53
CA ASP A 357 -15.64 -3.65 10.24
C ASP A 357 -14.25 -3.05 10.50
N PRO A 358 -13.87 -2.79 11.77
CA PRO A 358 -12.59 -2.16 12.10
C PRO A 358 -11.37 -3.05 11.81
N PHE A 359 -11.55 -4.34 11.51
CA PHE A 359 -10.48 -5.29 11.19
C PHE A 359 -10.23 -5.42 9.68
N VAL A 360 -11.03 -4.73 8.87
CA VAL A 360 -10.93 -4.67 7.41
C VAL A 360 -10.55 -3.25 6.95
N ASN A 361 -9.70 -3.16 5.93
CA ASN A 361 -9.22 -1.88 5.38
C ASN A 361 -9.77 -1.56 3.98
N TYR A 362 -10.43 -2.52 3.33
CA TYR A 362 -10.86 -2.47 1.94
C TYR A 362 -12.33 -2.86 1.80
N SER A 363 -12.85 -2.82 0.57
CA SER A 363 -14.29 -3.02 0.31
C SER A 363 -15.18 -2.14 1.20
N GLY A 364 -14.76 -0.88 1.41
CA GLY A 364 -15.43 0.05 2.30
C GLY A 364 -15.51 -0.36 3.78
N GLY A 365 -14.74 -1.35 4.25
CA GLY A 365 -14.88 -1.94 5.58
C GLY A 365 -15.96 -3.03 5.66
N GLY A 366 -16.19 -3.74 4.55
CA GLY A 366 -17.06 -4.91 4.51
C GLY A 366 -16.37 -6.16 5.03
N TRP A 367 -16.99 -6.85 6.00
CA TRP A 367 -16.48 -8.10 6.60
C TRP A 367 -16.26 -9.24 5.58
N TRP A 368 -16.83 -9.14 4.38
CA TRP A 368 -16.67 -10.12 3.29
C TRP A 368 -15.33 -9.99 2.55
N TRP A 369 -14.56 -8.92 2.76
CA TRP A 369 -13.29 -8.68 2.06
C TRP A 369 -12.34 -9.88 2.14
N HIS A 370 -11.80 -10.37 1.02
CA HIS A 370 -10.90 -11.54 0.99
C HIS A 370 -11.51 -12.86 1.52
N THR A 371 -12.83 -13.02 1.36
CA THR A 371 -13.57 -14.23 1.80
C THR A 371 -14.41 -14.80 0.65
N PRO A 372 -14.92 -16.04 0.78
CA PRO A 372 -15.90 -16.59 -0.16
C PRO A 372 -17.20 -15.78 -0.29
N TYR A 373 -17.47 -14.90 0.68
CA TYR A 373 -18.66 -14.08 0.72
C TYR A 373 -18.54 -12.80 -0.10
N ALA A 374 -17.39 -12.47 -0.70
CA ALA A 374 -17.20 -11.29 -1.57
C ALA A 374 -17.95 -11.41 -2.92
N THR A 375 -19.26 -11.64 -2.86
CA THR A 375 -20.17 -11.92 -3.97
C THR A 375 -20.91 -10.66 -4.44
N MET A 376 -21.76 -10.81 -5.45
CA MET A 376 -22.50 -9.70 -6.07
C MET A 376 -23.44 -8.97 -5.12
N GLU A 377 -23.91 -9.62 -4.06
CA GLU A 377 -24.81 -8.99 -3.08
C GLU A 377 -24.14 -7.88 -2.26
N HIS A 378 -22.80 -7.83 -2.29
CA HIS A 378 -22.01 -6.81 -1.61
C HIS A 378 -21.44 -5.75 -2.54
N GLY A 379 -21.75 -5.83 -3.84
CA GLY A 379 -21.49 -4.76 -4.80
C GLY A 379 -22.73 -3.89 -4.99
N ASP A 380 -22.54 -2.57 -5.07
CA ASP A 380 -23.61 -1.60 -5.31
C ASP A 380 -23.23 -0.69 -6.48
N VAL A 381 -24.03 -0.76 -7.55
CA VAL A 381 -23.78 -0.02 -8.80
C VAL A 381 -24.03 1.47 -8.65
N ASP A 382 -24.96 1.89 -7.79
CA ASP A 382 -25.24 3.32 -7.57
C ASP A 382 -24.12 3.96 -6.76
N ILE A 383 -23.59 3.25 -5.76
CA ILE A 383 -22.38 3.65 -5.04
C ILE A 383 -21.18 3.66 -5.98
N LEU A 384 -21.02 2.65 -6.83
CA LEU A 384 -19.94 2.61 -7.81
C LEU A 384 -20.00 3.80 -8.78
N ALA A 385 -21.20 4.15 -9.25
CA ALA A 385 -21.41 5.30 -10.12
C ALA A 385 -21.07 6.63 -9.40
N MET A 386 -21.31 6.70 -8.09
CA MET A 386 -20.90 7.84 -7.27
C MET A 386 -19.38 7.93 -7.13
N ASP A 387 -18.69 6.81 -6.84
CA ASP A 387 -17.22 6.75 -6.79
C ASP A 387 -16.60 7.11 -8.15
N VAL A 388 -17.18 6.64 -9.26
CA VAL A 388 -16.75 7.00 -10.62
C VAL A 388 -16.87 8.51 -10.85
N LYS A 389 -17.95 9.17 -10.38
CA LYS A 389 -18.09 10.64 -10.52
C LYS A 389 -17.02 11.39 -9.73
N VAL A 390 -16.73 10.96 -8.50
CA VAL A 390 -15.67 11.57 -7.68
C VAL A 390 -14.30 11.39 -8.34
N ASN A 391 -13.99 10.17 -8.78
CA ASN A 391 -12.72 9.87 -9.46
C ASN A 391 -12.59 10.61 -10.80
N LEU A 392 -13.68 10.75 -11.58
CA LEU A 392 -13.68 11.58 -12.79
C LEU A 392 -13.43 13.06 -12.48
N ASN A 393 -14.00 13.61 -11.40
CA ASN A 393 -13.74 14.99 -11.01
C ASN A 393 -12.26 15.19 -10.64
N PHE A 394 -11.69 14.25 -9.88
CA PHE A 394 -10.27 14.23 -9.55
C PHE A 394 -9.39 14.17 -10.80
N ILE A 395 -9.66 13.20 -11.70
CA ILE A 395 -8.91 13.04 -12.95
C ILE A 395 -8.99 14.33 -13.76
N TRP A 396 -10.18 14.90 -13.92
CA TRP A 396 -10.40 16.11 -14.69
C TRP A 396 -9.60 17.30 -14.14
N ARG A 397 -9.57 17.49 -12.82
CA ARG A 397 -8.75 18.53 -12.19
C ARG A 397 -7.25 18.32 -12.46
N MET A 398 -6.77 17.10 -12.26
CA MET A 398 -5.36 16.76 -12.51
C MET A 398 -4.95 16.95 -13.98
N THR A 399 -5.85 16.64 -14.92
CA THR A 399 -5.54 16.71 -16.36
C THR A 399 -5.73 18.10 -16.93
N ASN A 400 -6.63 18.92 -16.39
CA ASN A 400 -7.05 20.17 -17.04
C ASN A 400 -6.64 21.45 -16.30
N CYS A 401 -6.32 21.40 -15.00
CA CYS A 401 -5.84 22.59 -14.31
C CYS A 401 -4.53 23.08 -14.97
N PRO A 402 -4.46 24.37 -15.40
CA PRO A 402 -3.25 24.94 -16.01
C PRO A 402 -2.03 24.72 -15.11
N ILE A 403 -2.17 25.08 -13.84
CA ILE A 403 -1.22 24.77 -12.78
C ILE A 403 -1.66 23.44 -12.15
N LEU A 404 -0.74 22.51 -11.97
CA LEU A 404 -1.02 21.23 -11.31
C LEU A 404 -1.58 21.48 -9.91
N PRO A 405 -2.68 20.85 -9.50
CA PRO A 405 -3.29 21.08 -8.19
C PRO A 405 -2.56 20.28 -7.10
N LEU A 406 -1.25 20.51 -6.97
CA LEU A 406 -0.37 19.92 -5.96
C LEU A 406 -0.12 20.96 -4.86
N ASN A 407 -0.68 20.75 -3.67
CA ASN A 407 -0.51 21.67 -2.54
C ASN A 407 0.38 21.06 -1.45
N PHE A 408 1.60 21.56 -1.34
CA PHE A 408 2.57 21.09 -0.35
C PHE A 408 2.45 21.76 1.02
N ALA A 409 1.76 22.89 1.15
CA ALA A 409 1.70 23.62 2.41
C ALA A 409 1.09 22.81 3.58
N PRO A 410 -0.10 22.18 3.46
CA PRO A 410 -0.64 21.35 4.55
C PRO A 410 0.15 20.04 4.75
N TYR A 411 0.88 19.60 3.73
CA TYR A 411 1.74 18.43 3.81
C TYR A 411 3.02 18.74 4.59
N ALA A 412 3.66 19.88 4.32
CA ALA A 412 4.87 20.34 5.00
C ALA A 412 4.62 20.62 6.51
N GLU A 413 3.44 21.15 6.87
CA GLU A 413 3.06 21.33 8.28
C GLU A 413 3.00 19.98 9.01
N GLU A 414 2.38 18.96 8.41
CA GLU A 414 2.33 17.63 9.00
C GLU A 414 3.72 16.97 9.06
N MET A 415 4.59 17.20 8.07
CA MET A 415 5.97 16.73 8.10
C MET A 415 6.76 17.28 9.29
N VAL A 416 6.70 18.59 9.51
CA VAL A 416 7.41 19.25 10.63
C VAL A 416 6.93 18.64 11.94
N ARG A 417 5.61 18.55 12.15
CA ARG A 417 5.01 17.95 13.34
C ARG A 417 5.51 16.52 13.59
N VAL A 418 5.54 15.69 12.53
CA VAL A 418 6.00 14.29 12.61
C VAL A 418 7.49 14.22 12.94
N LEU A 419 8.33 15.03 12.30
CA LEU A 419 9.78 15.04 12.54
C LEU A 419 10.11 15.51 13.96
N GLU A 420 9.42 16.53 14.47
CA GLU A 420 9.52 16.97 15.85
C GLU A 420 9.10 15.88 16.84
N GLU A 421 8.02 15.14 16.54
CA GLU A 421 7.61 13.99 17.35
C GLU A 421 8.66 12.88 17.37
N ILE A 422 9.26 12.55 16.22
CA ILE A 422 10.33 11.56 16.13
C ILE A 422 11.53 12.02 16.99
N GLN A 423 11.96 13.28 16.87
CA GLN A 423 13.06 13.81 17.67
C GLN A 423 12.73 13.80 19.17
N ARG A 424 11.50 14.17 19.55
CA ARG A 424 11.05 14.15 20.95
C ARG A 424 11.11 12.74 21.55
N LYS A 425 10.71 11.71 20.79
CA LYS A 425 10.84 10.30 21.21
C LYS A 425 12.29 9.86 21.38
N ALA A 426 13.23 10.54 20.71
CA ALA A 426 14.66 10.26 20.77
C ALA A 426 15.47 11.25 21.62
N GLU A 427 14.82 12.04 22.50
CA GLU A 427 15.50 13.11 23.25
C GLU A 427 16.67 12.59 24.10
N LYS A 428 16.52 11.39 24.67
CA LYS A 428 17.56 10.70 25.46
C LYS A 428 18.90 10.55 24.72
N VAL A 429 18.88 10.42 23.39
CA VAL A 429 20.10 10.23 22.57
C VAL A 429 20.52 11.47 21.80
N ARG A 430 19.83 12.60 21.96
CA ARG A 430 20.11 13.85 21.23
C ARG A 430 21.57 14.30 21.28
N PRO A 431 22.30 14.22 22.43
CA PRO A 431 23.73 14.56 22.46
C PRO A 431 24.62 13.68 21.57
N TYR A 432 24.19 12.47 21.21
CA TYR A 432 24.93 11.52 20.40
C TYR A 432 24.49 11.51 18.94
N PHE A 433 23.18 11.65 18.72
CA PHE A 433 22.56 11.66 17.41
C PHE A 433 21.22 12.41 17.47
N HIS A 434 20.99 13.30 16.51
CA HIS A 434 19.77 14.10 16.41
C HIS A 434 19.46 14.40 14.94
N ILE A 435 18.18 14.65 14.68
CA ILE A 435 17.64 14.98 13.36
C ILE A 435 17.29 16.46 13.20
N ASP A 436 17.74 17.34 14.12
CA ASP A 436 17.50 18.78 14.03
C ASP A 436 17.90 19.42 12.68
N PRO A 437 18.99 18.99 11.98
CA PRO A 437 19.26 19.48 10.63
C PRO A 437 18.12 19.22 9.64
N VAL A 438 17.49 18.04 9.72
CA VAL A 438 16.33 17.68 8.90
C VAL A 438 15.12 18.53 9.29
N ILE A 439 14.85 18.73 10.59
CA ILE A 439 13.75 19.56 11.07
C ILE A 439 13.88 20.99 10.53
N ARG A 440 15.05 21.62 10.62
CA ARG A 440 15.28 22.96 10.07
C ARG A 440 15.03 23.05 8.58
N ARG A 441 15.41 22.02 7.81
CA ARG A 441 15.12 21.97 6.36
C ARG A 441 13.64 21.77 6.07
N ALA A 442 12.92 21.01 6.91
CA ALA A 442 11.48 20.86 6.80
C ALA A 442 10.72 22.14 7.19
N GLU A 443 11.19 22.91 8.17
CA GLU A 443 10.63 24.23 8.52
C GLU A 443 10.81 25.24 7.38
N GLU A 444 12.00 25.26 6.77
CA GLU A 444 12.30 26.05 5.56
C GLU A 444 11.40 25.60 4.39
N PHE A 445 11.19 24.29 4.22
CA PHE A 445 10.27 23.74 3.22
C PHE A 445 8.83 24.21 3.45
N ARG A 446 8.36 24.21 4.69
CA ARG A 446 7.03 24.72 5.05
C ARG A 446 6.86 26.19 4.67
N GLU A 447 7.83 27.05 4.98
CA GLU A 447 7.76 28.46 4.61
C GLU A 447 7.73 28.65 3.08
N LEU A 448 8.65 27.99 2.37
CA LEU A 448 8.77 28.08 0.92
C LEU A 448 7.54 27.55 0.20
N THR A 449 6.94 26.46 0.67
CA THR A 449 5.72 25.89 0.08
C THR A 449 4.50 26.79 0.32
N GLY A 450 4.41 27.48 1.46
CA GLY A 450 3.40 28.52 1.68
C GLY A 450 3.51 29.64 0.64
N ARG A 451 4.73 30.13 0.38
CA ARG A 451 4.98 31.15 -0.66
C ARG A 451 4.69 30.66 -2.08
N LEU A 452 5.00 29.39 -2.35
CA LEU A 452 4.70 28.74 -3.63
C LEU A 452 3.19 28.69 -3.88
N GLU A 453 2.41 28.33 -2.87
CA GLU A 453 0.95 28.27 -2.94
C GLU A 453 0.33 29.66 -3.14
N GLU A 454 0.80 30.68 -2.39
CA GLU A 454 0.37 32.07 -2.62
C GLU A 454 0.70 32.56 -4.03
N THR A 455 1.86 32.15 -4.56
CA THR A 455 2.29 32.50 -5.92
C THR A 455 1.37 31.87 -6.96
N ALA A 456 1.00 30.59 -6.78
CA ALA A 456 0.04 29.91 -7.64
C ALA A 456 -1.31 30.66 -7.67
N LYS A 457 -1.83 31.04 -6.51
CA LYS A 457 -3.09 31.81 -6.38
C LYS A 457 -3.02 33.16 -7.09
N LYS A 458 -1.97 33.95 -6.85
CA LYS A 458 -1.75 35.24 -7.51
C LYS A 458 -1.64 35.10 -9.02
N LEU A 459 -1.02 34.02 -9.51
CA LEU A 459 -0.93 33.73 -10.95
C LEU A 459 -2.30 33.41 -11.54
N VAL A 460 -3.16 32.69 -10.83
CA VAL A 460 -4.55 32.48 -11.28
C VAL A 460 -5.32 33.81 -11.39
N GLU A 461 -5.13 34.73 -10.45
CA GLU A 461 -5.82 36.03 -10.42
C GLU A 461 -5.36 37.01 -11.50
N ARG A 462 -4.04 37.14 -11.74
CA ARG A 462 -3.48 38.11 -12.69
C ARG A 462 -3.46 37.64 -14.16
N GLY A 463 -3.92 36.41 -14.40
CA GLY A 463 -3.82 35.72 -15.69
C GLY A 463 -2.64 34.75 -15.73
N LEU A 464 -2.72 33.77 -16.64
CA LEU A 464 -1.87 32.58 -16.68
C LEU A 464 -0.84 32.62 -17.85
N PRO A 465 0.21 33.46 -17.82
CA PRO A 465 1.31 33.38 -18.78
C PRO A 465 1.88 31.97 -18.86
N GLN A 466 1.97 31.45 -20.09
CA GLN A 466 2.39 30.07 -20.34
C GLN A 466 3.75 29.75 -19.71
N MET A 467 4.74 30.62 -19.88
CA MET A 467 6.09 30.43 -19.33
C MET A 467 6.06 30.29 -17.80
N GLU A 468 5.30 31.13 -17.10
CA GLU A 468 5.22 31.10 -15.63
C GLU A 468 4.49 29.85 -15.12
N VAL A 469 3.43 29.43 -15.81
CA VAL A 469 2.73 28.18 -15.54
C VAL A 469 3.64 26.97 -15.74
N GLU A 470 4.45 26.96 -16.79
CA GLU A 470 5.42 25.88 -17.07
C GLU A 470 6.51 25.81 -16.00
N LEU A 471 7.06 26.96 -15.58
CA LEU A 471 8.03 27.04 -14.48
C LEU A 471 7.44 26.49 -13.18
N LEU A 472 6.22 26.91 -12.83
CA LEU A 472 5.54 26.47 -11.62
C LEU A 472 5.21 24.97 -11.65
N ASN A 473 4.68 24.46 -12.77
CA ASN A 473 4.40 23.03 -12.94
C ASN A 473 5.66 22.17 -12.85
N ARG A 474 6.77 22.66 -13.42
CA ARG A 474 8.07 21.99 -13.28
C ARG A 474 8.50 21.93 -11.82
N CYS A 475 8.37 23.04 -11.09
CA CYS A 475 8.68 23.09 -9.66
C CYS A 475 7.84 22.09 -8.87
N LEU A 476 6.51 22.16 -8.98
CA LEU A 476 5.57 21.28 -8.27
C LEU A 476 5.84 19.78 -8.53
N LEU A 477 6.08 19.43 -9.79
CA LEU A 477 6.42 18.06 -10.16
C LEU A 477 7.72 17.61 -9.49
N TRP A 478 8.79 18.41 -9.59
CA TRP A 478 10.10 18.02 -9.08
C TRP A 478 10.22 18.10 -7.55
N VAL A 479 9.46 18.96 -6.88
CA VAL A 479 9.33 18.93 -5.42
C VAL A 479 8.84 17.55 -4.96
N SER A 480 7.79 17.01 -5.59
CA SER A 480 7.33 15.62 -5.33
C SER A 480 8.47 14.61 -5.50
N ARG A 481 9.31 14.79 -6.52
CA ARG A 481 10.45 13.91 -6.85
C ARG A 481 11.60 13.93 -5.85
N HIS A 482 11.65 14.93 -4.99
CA HIS A 482 12.62 15.04 -3.91
C HIS A 482 12.02 14.62 -2.57
N ILE A 483 10.75 14.95 -2.32
CA ILE A 483 10.09 14.78 -1.04
C ILE A 483 9.52 13.37 -0.84
N ASN A 484 8.79 12.83 -1.81
CA ASN A 484 8.12 11.54 -1.62
C ASN A 484 9.09 10.37 -1.38
N PRO A 485 10.28 10.29 -2.03
CA PRO A 485 11.27 9.26 -1.73
C PRO A 485 11.84 9.32 -0.31
N VAL A 486 11.83 10.49 0.35
CA VAL A 486 12.35 10.63 1.72
C VAL A 486 11.26 10.52 2.78
N ALA A 487 10.03 10.92 2.45
CA ALA A 487 8.89 10.86 3.35
C ALA A 487 8.27 9.46 3.46
N HIS A 488 8.26 8.69 2.36
CA HIS A 488 7.48 7.44 2.28
C HIS A 488 8.32 6.16 2.05
N SER A 489 9.61 6.27 1.73
CA SER A 489 10.45 5.13 1.34
C SER A 489 11.72 4.98 2.17
N ASN A 490 12.09 3.73 2.45
CA ASN A 490 13.41 3.37 2.98
C ASN A 490 14.40 2.82 1.94
N ALA A 491 14.01 2.81 0.67
CA ALA A 491 14.84 2.35 -0.44
C ALA A 491 15.33 3.49 -1.32
N GLU A 492 16.42 3.26 -2.04
CA GLU A 492 16.94 4.16 -3.07
C GLU A 492 15.90 4.38 -4.19
N LYS A 493 16.13 5.37 -5.06
CA LYS A 493 15.15 5.78 -6.10
C LYS A 493 14.68 4.65 -7.03
N THR A 494 15.54 3.66 -7.28
CA THR A 494 15.27 2.45 -8.07
C THR A 494 15.31 1.18 -7.22
N GLY A 495 15.43 1.33 -5.90
CA GLY A 495 15.51 0.21 -4.98
C GLY A 495 14.12 -0.31 -4.62
N GLN A 496 14.05 -1.59 -4.29
CA GLN A 496 12.83 -2.18 -3.78
C GLN A 496 12.58 -1.73 -2.33
N MET A 497 11.44 -1.11 -2.10
CA MET A 497 11.01 -0.70 -0.77
C MET A 497 10.75 -1.90 0.12
N SER A 498 11.24 -1.85 1.35
CA SER A 498 10.91 -2.85 2.36
C SER A 498 9.42 -2.78 2.71
N MET A 499 8.91 -3.90 3.20
CA MET A 499 7.55 -4.03 3.70
C MET A 499 7.45 -4.01 5.22
N GLU A 500 8.59 -3.86 5.92
CA GLU A 500 8.67 -3.78 7.38
C GLU A 500 7.68 -2.76 7.96
N TYR A 501 7.58 -1.58 7.33
CA TYR A 501 6.70 -0.49 7.78
C TYR A 501 5.45 -0.28 6.92
N PHE A 502 5.37 -0.97 5.76
CA PHE A 502 4.24 -0.91 4.83
C PHE A 502 3.70 0.50 4.54
N GLY A 503 4.59 1.49 4.47
CA GLY A 503 4.23 2.89 4.27
C GLY A 503 3.64 3.60 5.50
N ARG A 504 3.18 2.91 6.55
CA ARG A 504 2.51 3.53 7.72
C ARG A 504 3.43 4.40 8.56
N VAL A 505 4.73 4.10 8.55
CA VAL A 505 5.73 4.88 9.30
C VAL A 505 6.25 6.00 8.40
N PRO A 506 6.03 7.27 8.76
CA PRO A 506 6.64 8.41 8.07
C PRO A 506 8.16 8.41 8.25
N PHE A 507 8.89 8.92 7.25
CA PHE A 507 10.34 9.12 7.32
C PHE A 507 11.11 7.86 7.75
N GLN A 508 10.76 6.71 7.14
CA GLN A 508 11.25 5.38 7.50
C GLN A 508 12.77 5.30 7.66
N ARG A 509 13.53 6.03 6.83
CA ARG A 509 14.99 6.07 6.84
C ARG A 509 15.59 6.53 8.18
N ILE A 510 14.91 7.46 8.86
CA ILE A 510 15.39 8.06 10.12
C ILE A 510 14.56 7.63 11.33
N HIS A 511 13.47 6.87 11.13
CA HIS A 511 12.60 6.43 12.21
C HIS A 511 13.30 5.56 13.25
N ASP A 512 14.32 4.80 12.82
CA ASP A 512 15.16 3.97 13.70
C ASP A 512 15.92 4.78 14.78
N VAL A 513 15.90 6.12 14.74
CA VAL A 513 16.40 6.96 15.85
C VAL A 513 15.64 6.70 17.16
N VAL A 514 14.37 6.30 17.08
CA VAL A 514 13.58 5.87 18.24
C VAL A 514 14.15 4.57 18.81
N LYS A 515 14.47 3.59 17.96
CA LYS A 515 15.15 2.34 18.38
C LYS A 515 16.51 2.64 19.02
N LEU A 516 17.27 3.60 18.48
CA LEU A 516 18.54 4.03 19.08
C LEU A 516 18.35 4.60 20.50
N ALA A 517 17.23 5.28 20.77
CA ALA A 517 16.92 5.85 22.09
C ALA A 517 16.56 4.80 23.15
N GLU A 518 16.00 3.66 22.73
CA GLU A 518 15.64 2.53 23.59
C GLU A 518 16.86 1.74 24.07
N MET A 519 17.99 1.84 23.37
CA MET A 519 19.22 1.12 23.72
C MET A 519 19.82 1.58 25.07
N THR A 520 20.52 0.64 25.74
CA THR A 520 21.26 0.92 26.98
C THR A 520 22.42 1.85 26.69
N LEU A 521 22.48 2.98 27.39
CA LEU A 521 23.63 3.89 27.35
C LEU A 521 24.68 3.39 28.36
N PRO A 522 26.00 3.36 28.07
CA PRO A 522 26.64 3.83 26.84
C PRO A 522 27.43 2.70 26.11
N TYR A 523 27.31 2.65 24.77
CA TYR A 523 28.29 2.02 23.86
C TYR A 523 28.25 0.49 23.63
N SER A 524 27.10 -0.09 23.32
CA SER A 524 27.11 -1.41 22.66
C SER A 524 27.60 -1.29 21.21
N GLU A 525 28.11 -2.37 20.63
CA GLU A 525 28.48 -2.42 19.21
C GLU A 525 27.28 -2.04 18.32
N GLU A 526 26.10 -2.55 18.67
CA GLU A 526 24.84 -2.29 17.96
C GLU A 526 24.49 -0.80 17.94
N PHE A 527 24.77 -0.07 19.03
CA PHE A 527 24.54 1.37 19.08
C PHE A 527 25.37 2.10 18.02
N TYR A 528 26.66 1.77 17.90
CA TYR A 528 27.54 2.41 16.91
C TYR A 528 27.23 2.00 15.47
N LEU A 529 26.84 0.74 15.26
CA LEU A 529 26.39 0.25 13.96
C LEU A 529 25.13 1.01 13.51
N LEU A 530 24.13 1.11 14.40
CA LEU A 530 22.88 1.80 14.10
C LEU A 530 23.08 3.30 13.92
N ARG A 531 23.89 3.94 14.78
CA ARG A 531 24.24 5.37 14.63
C ARG A 531 24.93 5.66 13.29
N THR A 532 25.83 4.78 12.85
CA THR A 532 26.50 4.90 11.55
C THR A 532 25.52 4.80 10.39
N LYS A 533 24.57 3.85 10.43
CA LYS A 533 23.46 3.75 9.46
C LYS A 533 22.64 5.04 9.46
N LEU A 534 22.19 5.48 10.63
CA LEU A 534 21.34 6.67 10.81
C LEU A 534 22.01 7.96 10.32
N MET A 535 23.33 8.09 10.44
CA MET A 535 24.06 9.25 9.91
C MET A 535 23.90 9.37 8.38
N ARG A 536 24.05 8.26 7.66
CA ARG A 536 23.86 8.23 6.20
C ARG A 536 22.40 8.49 5.82
N GLN A 537 21.48 7.89 6.57
CA GLN A 537 20.04 8.06 6.33
C GLN A 537 19.56 9.49 6.60
N ARG A 538 20.05 10.13 7.67
CA ARG A 538 19.76 11.55 7.95
C ARG A 538 20.23 12.44 6.82
N ASN A 539 21.46 12.24 6.33
CA ASN A 539 21.99 13.03 5.21
C ASN A 539 21.13 12.87 3.95
N TYR A 540 20.61 11.67 3.67
CA TYR A 540 19.72 11.42 2.55
C TYR A 540 18.39 12.18 2.68
N VAL A 541 17.77 12.16 3.87
CA VAL A 541 16.52 12.89 4.12
C VAL A 541 16.74 14.41 4.08
N GLU A 542 17.84 14.88 4.67
CA GLU A 542 18.22 16.30 4.65
C GLU A 542 18.45 16.81 3.22
N ASP A 543 19.16 16.03 2.38
CA ASP A 543 19.35 16.37 0.96
C ASP A 543 18.02 16.45 0.21
N GLY A 544 17.08 15.51 0.45
CA GLY A 544 15.75 15.56 -0.16
C GLY A 544 15.03 16.89 0.08
N PHE A 545 14.99 17.37 1.33
CA PHE A 545 14.45 18.68 1.64
C PHE A 545 15.28 19.82 1.05
N TYR A 546 16.61 19.75 1.12
CA TYR A 546 17.48 20.79 0.56
C TYR A 546 17.27 20.99 -0.95
N GLN A 547 17.19 19.90 -1.72
CA GLN A 547 16.92 19.94 -3.16
C GLN A 547 15.55 20.54 -3.46
N ALA A 548 14.52 20.16 -2.69
CA ALA A 548 13.18 20.74 -2.83
C ALA A 548 13.18 22.25 -2.51
N ASN A 549 13.81 22.66 -1.42
CA ASN A 549 13.91 24.06 -1.00
C ASN A 549 14.65 24.91 -2.03
N ASN A 550 15.77 24.40 -2.55
CA ASN A 550 16.55 25.08 -3.57
C ASN A 550 15.73 25.28 -4.86
N LEU A 551 15.03 24.24 -5.32
CA LEU A 551 14.17 24.31 -6.49
C LEU A 551 13.04 25.34 -6.32
N ILE A 552 12.39 25.38 -5.14
CA ILE A 552 11.34 26.35 -4.87
C ILE A 552 11.89 27.78 -4.90
N ARG A 553 13.04 28.03 -4.26
CA ARG A 553 13.70 29.34 -4.30
C ARG A 553 13.99 29.80 -5.72
N GLU A 554 14.69 28.97 -6.49
CA GLU A 554 15.05 29.30 -7.87
C GLU A 554 13.80 29.59 -8.73
N THR A 555 12.71 28.86 -8.48
CA THR A 555 11.44 29.10 -9.18
C THR A 555 10.83 30.44 -8.78
N LEU A 556 10.75 30.73 -7.48
CA LEU A 556 10.19 31.98 -6.96
C LEU A 556 11.01 33.21 -7.40
N GLU A 557 12.34 33.10 -7.42
CA GLU A 557 13.26 34.14 -7.96
C GLU A 557 12.99 34.40 -9.44
N ARG A 558 12.85 33.35 -10.26
CA ARG A 558 12.54 33.48 -11.69
C ARG A 558 11.16 34.06 -11.97
N LEU A 559 10.21 33.90 -11.05
CA LEU A 559 8.89 34.52 -11.11
C LEU A 559 8.89 35.97 -10.58
N GLY A 560 10.02 36.48 -10.08
CA GLY A 560 10.18 37.84 -9.57
C GLY A 560 9.56 38.06 -8.18
N LEU A 561 9.51 37.01 -7.35
CA LEU A 561 8.79 36.99 -6.07
C LEU A 561 9.69 36.68 -4.85
N LEU A 562 11.00 36.63 -5.08
CA LEU A 562 12.13 36.66 -4.15
C LEU A 562 13.10 37.72 -4.67
#